data_AF-A0A953MBC8-F1
#
_entry.id   AF-A0A953MBC8-F1
#
_cell.length_a   1.000
_cell.length_b   1.000
_cell.length_c   1.000
_cell.angle_alpha   90.00
_cell.angle_beta   90.00
_cell.angle_gamma   90.00
#
_symmetry.space_group_name_H-M   'P 1'
#
loop_
_entity.id
_entity.type
_entity.pdbx_description
1 polymer ?
#
loop_
_entity_poly.entity_id
_entity_poly.type
_entity_poly.pdbx_seq_one_letter_code
_entity_poly.pdbx_strand_id
1 'polypeptide(L)'
;YKIISYQEETARSVSGEKTKEIGNSLSERLATNINLFKNESSTPKQKKQAIIFVEYILLKLLDQDINHYSTEFYCKKNSINYRWLKRCALIVLNNAPSTPHRKKYVPNWLSQIRVQLTNLPIPDDKSLKWKAPGHILKQPKRWRIDNYAANISVSSTVHGVKGEEFDAVLVVINDDRSDTLFENWKSRQIGEAERVMYVACSRAKKYLCIAVPDKNKGAFLEILKDKDISFNILSEE
;
A
#
# COMPACT_ATOMS: atom_id res chain seq x y z
N TYR A 1 -9.27 12.34 11.12
CA TYR A 1 -9.12 13.25 9.96
C TYR A 1 -8.53 12.47 8.79
N LYS A 2 -8.65 12.96 7.55
CA LYS A 2 -8.14 12.29 6.33
C LYS A 2 -7.38 13.30 5.48
N ILE A 3 -6.19 12.96 5.03
CA ILE A 3 -5.35 13.73 4.12
C ILE A 3 -5.60 13.22 2.69
N ILE A 4 -5.98 14.11 1.79
CA ILE A 4 -6.33 13.79 0.41
C ILE A 4 -5.47 14.64 -0.51
N SER A 5 -4.85 14.02 -1.52
CA SER A 5 -4.18 14.75 -2.61
C SER A 5 -4.53 14.12 -3.96
N TYR A 6 -4.19 14.81 -5.04
CA TYR A 6 -4.26 14.25 -6.39
C TYR A 6 -3.27 13.07 -6.55
N GLN A 7 -2.06 13.22 -6.01
CA GLN A 7 -1.00 12.23 -6.08
C GLN A 7 -0.85 11.48 -4.74
N GLU A 8 -0.71 10.16 -4.81
CA GLU A 8 -0.55 9.31 -3.63
C GLU A 8 0.72 9.65 -2.85
N GLU A 9 1.80 10.00 -3.55
CA GLU A 9 3.08 10.38 -2.95
C GLU A 9 2.97 11.65 -2.10
N THR A 10 2.25 12.66 -2.58
CA THR A 10 2.07 13.92 -1.83
C THR A 10 1.18 13.73 -0.61
N ALA A 11 0.07 13.00 -0.74
CA ALA A 11 -0.79 12.69 0.40
C ALA A 11 0.02 11.95 1.49
N ARG A 12 0.90 11.02 1.07
CA ARG A 12 1.78 10.29 1.98
C ARG A 12 2.83 11.16 2.65
N SER A 13 3.54 11.97 1.87
CA SER A 13 4.58 12.88 2.39
C SER A 13 4.02 13.79 3.48
N VAL A 14 2.87 14.43 3.23
CA VAL A 14 2.20 15.32 4.20
C VAL A 14 1.67 14.56 5.41
N SER A 15 1.26 13.30 5.25
CA SER A 15 0.84 12.47 6.39
C SER A 15 1.97 12.01 7.30
N GLY A 16 3.24 12.28 6.94
CA GLY A 16 4.40 11.74 7.66
C GLY A 16 4.55 10.22 7.50
N GLU A 17 3.79 9.60 6.60
CA GLU A 17 3.96 8.20 6.21
C GLU A 17 5.31 8.07 5.48
N LYS A 18 6.36 7.69 6.22
CA LYS A 18 7.66 7.36 5.61
C LYS A 18 7.47 6.30 4.53
N THR A 19 8.18 6.46 3.41
CA THR A 19 8.25 5.46 2.35
C THR A 19 8.47 4.10 2.97
N LYS A 20 7.57 3.15 2.67
CA LYS A 20 7.63 1.77 3.12
C LYS A 20 9.00 1.19 2.73
N GLU A 21 9.97 1.23 3.63
CA GLU A 21 11.20 0.47 3.50
C GLU A 21 10.79 -1.01 3.64
N ILE A 22 10.45 -1.61 2.50
CA ILE A 22 10.27 -3.05 2.40
C ILE A 22 11.60 -3.66 2.88
N GLY A 23 11.57 -4.38 4.01
CA GLY A 23 12.78 -4.99 4.57
C GLY A 23 13.56 -5.76 3.51
N ASN A 24 14.88 -5.58 3.48
CA ASN A 24 15.73 -6.07 2.38
C ASN A 24 15.80 -7.60 2.29
N SER A 25 15.39 -8.34 3.34
CA SER A 25 15.43 -9.80 3.35
C SER A 25 14.13 -10.45 2.88
N LEU A 26 14.22 -11.63 2.26
CA LEU A 26 13.02 -12.40 1.87
C LEU A 26 12.11 -12.73 3.06
N SER A 27 12.69 -12.96 4.24
CA SER A 27 11.94 -13.22 5.48
C SER A 27 11.13 -12.01 5.94
N GLU A 28 11.69 -10.81 5.92
CA GLU A 28 10.97 -9.56 6.24
C GLU A 28 9.88 -9.28 5.20
N ARG A 29 10.18 -9.48 3.91
CA ARG A 29 9.20 -9.32 2.83
C ARG A 29 8.05 -10.29 2.96
N LEU A 30 8.31 -11.56 3.30
CA LEU A 30 7.27 -12.56 3.53
C LEU A 30 6.37 -12.13 4.68
N ALA A 31 6.96 -11.72 5.80
CA ALA A 31 6.25 -11.26 6.97
C ALA A 31 5.39 -10.01 6.69
N THR A 32 5.92 -9.06 5.92
CA THR A 32 5.19 -7.88 5.40
C THR A 32 3.97 -8.30 4.59
N ASN A 33 4.13 -9.26 3.68
CA ASN A 33 3.03 -9.73 2.82
C ASN A 33 1.99 -10.57 3.58
N ILE A 34 2.41 -11.33 4.60
CA ILE A 34 1.48 -12.00 5.52
C ILE A 34 0.61 -10.97 6.25
N ASN A 35 1.22 -9.90 6.77
CA ASN A 35 0.48 -8.83 7.42
C ASN A 35 -0.47 -8.11 6.47
N LEU A 36 -0.04 -7.79 5.25
CA LEU A 36 -0.89 -7.23 4.19
C LEU A 36 -2.08 -8.14 3.85
N PHE A 37 -1.87 -9.44 3.78
CA PHE A 37 -2.95 -10.36 3.44
C PHE A 37 -3.98 -10.49 4.56
N LYS A 38 -3.51 -10.59 5.81
CA LYS A 38 -4.36 -10.77 7.00
C LYS A 38 -5.07 -9.50 7.46
N ASN A 39 -4.59 -8.33 7.03
CA ASN A 39 -5.22 -7.08 7.39
C ASN A 39 -6.56 -6.90 6.67
N GLU A 40 -7.60 -6.58 7.43
CA GLU A 40 -8.94 -6.31 6.91
C GLU A 40 -8.97 -5.05 6.05
N SER A 41 -8.19 -4.03 6.42
CA SER A 41 -8.09 -2.76 5.70
C SER A 41 -7.27 -2.82 4.41
N SER A 42 -6.67 -3.98 4.08
CA SER A 42 -5.89 -4.12 2.86
C SER A 42 -6.75 -4.31 1.62
N THR A 43 -6.43 -3.55 0.58
CA THR A 43 -7.21 -3.54 -0.67
C THR A 43 -7.08 -4.88 -1.42
N PRO A 44 -8.04 -5.23 -2.30
CA PRO A 44 -7.95 -6.42 -3.14
C PRO A 44 -6.65 -6.50 -3.95
N LYS A 45 -6.14 -5.34 -4.42
CA LYS A 45 -4.85 -5.24 -5.12
C LYS A 45 -3.67 -5.62 -4.23
N GLN A 46 -3.66 -5.14 -2.98
CA GLN A 46 -2.61 -5.47 -2.00
C GLN A 46 -2.64 -6.94 -1.61
N LYS A 47 -3.83 -7.51 -1.38
CA LYS A 47 -3.99 -8.94 -1.09
C LYS A 47 -3.52 -9.81 -2.28
N LYS A 48 -3.85 -9.39 -3.52
CA LYS A 48 -3.34 -10.04 -4.73
C LYS A 48 -1.81 -9.98 -4.82
N GLN A 49 -1.21 -8.84 -4.50
CA GLN A 49 0.24 -8.68 -4.49
C GLN A 49 0.91 -9.61 -3.45
N ALA A 50 0.31 -9.76 -2.27
CA ALA A 50 0.78 -10.68 -1.25
C ALA A 50 0.76 -12.15 -1.71
N ILE A 51 -0.31 -12.57 -2.40
CA ILE A 51 -0.40 -13.91 -3.00
C ILE A 51 0.72 -14.11 -4.02
N ILE A 52 0.89 -13.18 -4.97
CA ILE A 52 1.93 -13.27 -6.01
C ILE A 52 3.33 -13.37 -5.39
N PHE A 53 3.58 -12.62 -4.30
CA PHE A 53 4.87 -12.68 -3.62
C PHE A 53 5.13 -14.04 -2.94
N VAL A 54 4.10 -14.66 -2.36
CA VAL A 54 4.23 -16.00 -1.81
C VAL A 54 4.40 -17.05 -2.91
N GLU A 55 3.68 -16.95 -4.02
CA GLU A 55 3.89 -17.79 -5.22
C GLU A 55 5.35 -17.73 -5.69
N TYR A 56 5.94 -16.53 -5.73
CA TYR A 56 7.36 -16.32 -6.05
C TYR A 56 8.30 -17.07 -5.08
N ILE A 57 8.04 -17.02 -3.77
CA ILE A 57 8.83 -17.76 -2.77
C ILE A 57 8.70 -19.27 -2.99
N LEU A 58 7.50 -19.77 -3.27
CA LEU A 58 7.26 -21.19 -3.50
C LEU A 58 8.00 -21.69 -4.75
N LEU A 59 7.95 -20.94 -5.85
CA LEU A 59 8.72 -21.27 -7.04
C LEU A 59 10.24 -21.27 -6.76
N LYS A 60 10.75 -20.31 -5.98
CA LYS A 60 12.15 -20.36 -5.51
C LYS A 60 12.47 -21.60 -4.68
N LEU A 61 11.54 -22.08 -3.86
CA LEU A 61 11.70 -23.33 -3.12
C LEU A 61 11.69 -24.56 -4.03
N LEU A 62 11.08 -24.49 -5.21
CA LEU A 62 11.15 -25.51 -6.25
C LEU A 62 12.38 -25.38 -7.16
N ASP A 63 13.35 -24.56 -6.76
CA ASP A 63 14.53 -24.22 -7.55
C ASP A 63 14.24 -23.57 -8.90
N GLN A 64 13.09 -22.91 -9.00
CA GLN A 64 12.66 -22.25 -10.21
C GLN A 64 13.07 -20.77 -10.13
N ASP A 65 13.93 -20.34 -11.05
CA ASP A 65 14.25 -18.92 -11.20
C ASP A 65 13.30 -18.26 -12.20
N ILE A 66 12.58 -17.24 -11.73
CA ILE A 66 11.42 -16.69 -12.41
C ILE A 66 11.82 -15.57 -13.39
N ASN A 67 13.10 -15.18 -13.47
CA ASN A 67 13.68 -14.32 -14.52
C ASN A 67 12.72 -13.27 -15.12
N HIS A 68 12.26 -12.32 -14.29
CA HIS A 68 11.34 -11.22 -14.65
C HIS A 68 9.95 -11.60 -15.19
N TYR A 69 9.61 -12.88 -15.30
CA TYR A 69 8.28 -13.33 -15.69
C TYR A 69 7.25 -13.18 -14.56
N SER A 70 5.98 -13.09 -14.91
CA SER A 70 4.91 -13.30 -13.93
C SER A 70 4.86 -14.78 -13.51
N THR A 71 4.42 -15.04 -12.27
CA THR A 71 4.30 -16.41 -11.73
C THR A 71 3.41 -17.29 -12.61
N GLU A 72 2.30 -16.74 -13.09
CA GLU A 72 1.37 -17.43 -13.99
C GLU A 72 2.00 -17.77 -15.35
N PHE A 73 2.68 -16.82 -15.98
CA PHE A 73 3.36 -17.07 -17.26
C PHE A 73 4.47 -18.11 -17.10
N TYR A 74 5.25 -18.01 -16.02
CA TYR A 74 6.30 -18.97 -15.71
C TYR A 74 5.74 -20.39 -15.53
N CYS A 75 4.64 -20.53 -14.79
CA CYS A 75 3.98 -21.82 -14.60
C CYS A 75 3.51 -22.41 -15.93
N LYS A 76 2.89 -21.59 -16.79
CA LYS A 76 2.43 -22.01 -18.12
C LYS A 76 3.58 -22.48 -19.00
N LYS A 77 4.72 -21.77 -18.98
CA LYS A 77 5.90 -22.11 -19.78
C LYS A 77 6.58 -23.41 -19.33
N ASN A 78 6.60 -23.67 -18.02
CA ASN A 78 7.28 -24.82 -17.43
C ASN A 78 6.33 -25.96 -17.04
N SER A 79 5.09 -25.95 -17.57
CA SER A 79 4.06 -26.97 -17.28
C SER A 79 3.75 -27.19 -15.79
N ILE A 80 3.97 -26.17 -14.96
CA ILE A 80 3.63 -26.21 -13.53
C ILE A 80 2.14 -25.88 -13.38
N ASN A 81 1.42 -26.66 -12.59
CA ASN A 81 0.01 -26.40 -12.30
C ASN A 81 -0.13 -25.10 -11.46
N TYR A 82 -0.50 -24.00 -12.13
CA TYR A 82 -0.67 -22.70 -11.48
C TYR A 82 -1.75 -22.70 -10.39
N ARG A 83 -2.84 -23.47 -10.58
CA ARG A 83 -3.92 -23.56 -9.56
C ARG A 83 -3.43 -24.24 -8.29
N TRP A 84 -2.61 -25.28 -8.42
CA TRP A 84 -1.95 -25.93 -7.29
C TRP A 84 -1.01 -24.97 -6.57
N LEU A 85 -0.15 -24.24 -7.29
CA LEU A 85 0.77 -23.26 -6.70
C LEU A 85 0.02 -22.18 -5.91
N LYS A 86 -1.04 -21.63 -6.50
CA LYS A 86 -1.89 -20.61 -5.87
C LYS A 86 -2.59 -21.15 -4.63
N ARG A 87 -3.06 -22.40 -4.65
CA ARG A 87 -3.63 -23.07 -3.47
C ARG A 87 -2.59 -23.19 -2.35
N CYS A 88 -1.36 -23.60 -2.67
CA CYS A 88 -0.27 -23.65 -1.70
C CYS A 88 0.03 -22.26 -1.12
N ALA A 89 0.07 -21.22 -1.94
CA ALA A 89 0.27 -19.84 -1.48
C ALA A 89 -0.82 -19.39 -0.49
N LEU A 90 -2.09 -19.71 -0.77
CA LEU A 90 -3.21 -19.41 0.12
C LEU A 90 -3.13 -20.20 1.43
N ILE A 91 -2.73 -21.47 1.40
CA ILE A 91 -2.49 -22.28 2.62
C ILE A 91 -1.41 -21.62 3.47
N VAL A 92 -0.31 -21.17 2.87
CA VAL A 92 0.75 -20.44 3.57
C VAL A 92 0.19 -19.20 4.26
N LEU A 93 -0.50 -18.34 3.50
CA LEU A 93 -1.01 -17.06 3.99
C LEU A 93 -2.08 -17.21 5.09
N ASN A 94 -3.00 -18.14 4.93
CA ASN A 94 -4.07 -18.36 5.91
C ASN A 94 -3.52 -18.91 7.24
N ASN A 95 -2.66 -19.92 7.17
CA ASN A 95 -2.16 -20.61 8.35
C ASN A 95 -0.88 -19.99 8.94
N ALA A 96 -0.33 -18.94 8.33
CA ALA A 96 0.86 -18.27 8.84
C ALA A 96 0.62 -17.72 10.26
N PRO A 97 1.53 -17.92 11.23
CA PRO A 97 1.43 -17.29 12.54
C PRO A 97 1.50 -15.76 12.44
N SER A 98 0.95 -15.08 13.45
CA SER A 98 1.05 -13.63 13.57
C SER A 98 2.52 -13.18 13.54
N THR A 99 2.80 -12.21 12.69
CA THR A 99 4.14 -11.69 12.49
C THR A 99 4.66 -11.01 13.75
N PRO A 100 5.84 -11.38 14.27
CA PRO A 100 6.36 -10.78 15.50
C PRO A 100 6.81 -9.34 15.27
N HIS A 101 6.54 -8.45 16.21
CA HIS A 101 7.08 -7.07 16.19
C HIS A 101 8.53 -7.00 16.69
N ARG A 102 8.89 -7.85 17.66
CA ARG A 102 10.23 -7.82 18.28
C ARG A 102 11.14 -8.88 17.66
N LYS A 103 12.36 -8.47 17.28
CA LYS A 103 13.38 -9.33 16.66
C LYS A 103 13.64 -10.64 17.42
N LYS A 104 13.55 -10.62 18.77
CA LYS A 104 13.78 -11.81 19.61
C LYS A 104 12.81 -12.97 19.32
N TYR A 105 11.63 -12.72 18.77
CA TYR A 105 10.64 -13.76 18.46
C TYR A 105 10.73 -14.26 17.01
N VAL A 106 11.53 -13.62 16.17
CA VAL A 106 11.69 -13.96 14.75
C VAL A 106 12.19 -15.40 14.54
N PRO A 107 13.13 -15.96 15.33
CA PRO A 107 13.56 -17.34 15.14
C PRO A 107 12.42 -18.34 15.30
N ASN A 108 11.57 -18.16 16.30
CA ASN A 108 10.42 -19.03 16.55
C ASN A 108 9.39 -18.91 15.42
N TRP A 109 9.07 -17.67 15.02
CA TRP A 109 8.17 -17.41 13.88
C TRP A 109 8.69 -18.04 12.58
N LEU A 110 9.99 -17.91 12.28
CA LEU A 110 10.60 -18.55 11.12
C LEU A 110 10.56 -20.07 11.21
N SER A 111 10.76 -20.66 12.39
CA SER A 111 10.64 -22.10 12.59
C SER A 111 9.25 -22.59 12.18
N GLN A 112 8.20 -21.93 12.68
CA GLN A 112 6.81 -22.27 12.36
C GLN A 112 6.50 -22.14 10.86
N ILE A 113 6.92 -21.05 10.23
CA ILE A 113 6.76 -20.85 8.78
C ILE A 113 7.49 -21.93 7.99
N ARG A 114 8.72 -22.29 8.37
CA ARG A 114 9.50 -23.32 7.66
C ARG A 114 8.85 -24.70 7.78
N VAL A 115 8.34 -25.06 8.96
CA VAL A 115 7.58 -26.30 9.19
C VAL A 115 6.31 -26.33 8.33
N GLN A 116 5.61 -25.21 8.23
CA GLN A 116 4.44 -25.09 7.37
C GLN A 116 4.80 -25.31 5.89
N LEU A 117 5.90 -24.72 5.42
CA LEU A 117 6.38 -24.87 4.04
C LEU A 117 6.80 -26.30 3.72
N THR A 118 7.40 -27.03 4.66
CA THR A 118 7.76 -28.45 4.46
C THR A 118 6.55 -29.37 4.40
N ASN A 119 5.42 -28.96 4.98
CA ASN A 119 4.18 -29.74 5.02
C ASN A 119 3.19 -29.37 3.90
N LEU A 120 3.61 -28.57 2.92
CA LEU A 120 2.77 -28.24 1.78
C LEU A 120 2.51 -29.46 0.89
N PRO A 121 1.34 -29.52 0.22
CA PRO A 121 1.07 -30.54 -0.78
C PRO A 121 2.22 -30.65 -1.78
N ILE A 122 2.64 -31.88 -2.08
CA ILE A 122 3.66 -32.14 -3.09
C ILE A 122 3.01 -31.89 -4.47
N PRO A 123 3.74 -31.30 -5.44
CA PRO A 123 3.24 -31.18 -6.81
C PRO A 123 2.98 -32.57 -7.42
N ASP A 124 1.97 -32.66 -8.29
CA ASP A 124 1.69 -33.89 -9.04
C ASP A 124 2.87 -34.30 -9.94
N ASP A 125 3.69 -33.32 -10.32
CA ASP A 125 4.94 -33.51 -11.05
C ASP A 125 6.06 -33.99 -10.12
N LYS A 126 6.44 -35.27 -10.26
CA LYS A 126 7.49 -35.93 -9.48
C LYS A 126 8.89 -35.35 -9.69
N SER A 127 9.11 -34.55 -10.74
CA SER A 127 10.38 -33.88 -10.98
C SER A 127 10.60 -32.69 -10.04
N LEU A 128 9.52 -32.12 -9.51
CA LEU A 128 9.56 -30.96 -8.62
C LEU A 128 9.71 -31.41 -7.17
N LYS A 129 10.76 -30.90 -6.50
CA LYS A 129 11.04 -31.17 -5.09
C LYS A 129 11.25 -29.88 -4.33
N TRP A 130 10.65 -29.79 -3.15
CA TRP A 130 10.88 -28.68 -2.24
C TRP A 130 12.32 -28.69 -1.73
N LYS A 131 13.04 -27.58 -1.91
CA LYS A 131 14.27 -27.30 -1.18
C LYS A 131 13.96 -26.98 0.27
N ALA A 132 14.95 -27.25 1.15
CA ALA A 132 14.81 -26.91 2.55
C ALA A 132 14.60 -25.39 2.74
N PRO A 133 13.48 -24.96 3.35
CA PRO A 133 13.14 -23.54 3.45
C PRO A 133 14.18 -22.67 4.15
N GLY A 134 15.02 -23.26 5.01
CA GLY A 134 16.10 -22.56 5.72
C GLY A 134 17.18 -21.94 4.81
N HIS A 135 17.37 -22.46 3.59
CA HIS A 135 18.32 -21.86 2.64
C HIS A 135 17.81 -20.54 2.05
N ILE A 136 16.49 -20.40 1.93
CA ILE A 136 15.83 -19.23 1.30
C ILE A 136 15.40 -18.22 2.36
N LEU A 137 14.66 -18.68 3.37
CA LEU A 137 14.13 -17.86 4.45
C LEU A 137 15.11 -17.80 5.62
N LYS A 138 16.20 -17.07 5.46
CA LYS A 138 17.25 -16.92 6.48
C LYS A 138 16.81 -15.98 7.61
N GLN A 139 17.46 -16.11 8.76
CA GLN A 139 17.26 -15.13 9.84
C GLN A 139 17.79 -13.76 9.39
N PRO A 140 16.97 -12.71 9.47
CA PRO A 140 17.38 -11.41 8.97
C PRO A 140 18.27 -10.69 9.98
N LYS A 141 19.28 -9.96 9.49
CA LYS A 141 20.21 -9.18 10.32
C LYS A 141 19.51 -8.03 11.02
N ARG A 142 18.54 -7.41 10.35
CA ARG A 142 17.62 -6.40 10.88
C ARG A 142 16.21 -7.00 10.89
N TRP A 143 15.31 -6.41 11.67
CA TRP A 143 13.90 -6.80 11.64
C TRP A 143 13.08 -5.52 11.77
N ARG A 144 12.57 -5.07 10.63
CA ARG A 144 11.70 -3.90 10.53
C ARG A 144 10.40 -4.33 9.88
N ILE A 145 9.37 -4.46 10.70
CA ILE A 145 8.02 -4.74 10.24
C ILE A 145 7.14 -3.69 10.84
N ASP A 146 6.74 -2.76 10.00
CA ASP A 146 5.77 -1.75 10.37
C ASP A 146 4.41 -2.41 10.59
N ASN A 147 3.70 -1.93 11.60
CA ASN A 147 2.34 -2.36 11.87
C ASN A 147 1.47 -2.01 10.65
N TYR A 148 1.08 -3.02 9.88
CA TYR A 148 -0.12 -2.91 9.04
C TYR A 148 -1.39 -2.86 9.89
N ALA A 149 -1.31 -3.30 11.15
CA ALA A 149 -2.41 -3.20 12.09
C ALA A 149 -2.77 -1.73 12.36
N ALA A 150 -3.97 -1.36 11.93
CA ALA A 150 -4.77 -0.24 12.41
C ALA A 150 -4.33 1.21 12.13
N ASN A 151 -3.48 1.45 11.14
CA ASN A 151 -3.49 2.77 10.51
C ASN A 151 -4.48 2.71 9.34
N ILE A 152 -5.72 3.15 9.56
CA ILE A 152 -6.50 3.77 8.48
C ILE A 152 -5.53 4.76 7.88
N SER A 153 -4.98 4.46 6.69
CA SER A 153 -3.98 5.33 6.06
C SER A 153 -4.58 6.71 6.07
N VAL A 154 -3.95 7.62 6.81
CA VAL A 154 -4.50 8.94 7.00
C VAL A 154 -4.43 9.65 5.65
N SER A 155 -3.51 9.25 4.77
CA SER A 155 -3.41 9.67 3.38
C SER A 155 -4.25 8.84 2.40
N SER A 156 -4.81 9.47 1.37
CA SER A 156 -5.44 8.79 0.22
C SER A 156 -5.46 9.71 -1.01
N THR A 157 -5.65 9.14 -2.20
CA THR A 157 -5.96 9.94 -3.39
C THR A 157 -7.43 10.30 -3.43
N VAL A 158 -7.79 11.35 -4.18
CA VAL A 158 -9.21 11.70 -4.39
C VAL A 158 -10.03 10.53 -4.93
N HIS A 159 -9.45 9.74 -5.84
CA HIS A 159 -10.09 8.54 -6.39
C HIS A 159 -10.30 7.45 -5.34
N GLY A 160 -9.39 7.34 -4.38
CA GLY A 160 -9.42 6.30 -3.34
C GLY A 160 -10.47 6.51 -2.25
N VAL A 161 -11.10 7.70 -2.19
CA VAL A 161 -12.09 8.07 -1.15
C VAL A 161 -13.47 8.36 -1.74
N LYS A 162 -13.70 8.03 -3.02
CA LYS A 162 -14.97 8.30 -3.69
C LYS A 162 -16.10 7.50 -3.02
N GLY A 163 -17.10 8.20 -2.50
CA GLY A 163 -18.23 7.58 -1.78
C GLY A 163 -18.00 7.41 -0.28
N GLU A 164 -16.83 7.80 0.24
CA GLU A 164 -16.55 7.86 1.68
C GLU A 164 -16.75 9.28 2.21
N GLU A 165 -16.91 9.43 3.52
CA GLU A 165 -17.03 10.73 4.19
C GLU A 165 -16.32 10.70 5.54
N PHE A 166 -15.72 11.82 5.95
CA PHE A 166 -14.91 11.93 7.16
C PHE A 166 -15.25 13.19 7.95
N ASP A 167 -15.14 13.13 9.28
CA ASP A 167 -15.38 14.29 10.14
C ASP A 167 -14.47 15.49 9.82
N ALA A 168 -13.22 15.22 9.48
CA ALA A 168 -12.24 16.24 9.11
C ALA A 168 -11.37 15.80 7.93
N VAL A 169 -11.13 16.69 6.98
CA VAL A 169 -10.33 16.44 5.78
C VAL A 169 -9.28 17.54 5.58
N LEU A 170 -8.04 17.15 5.25
CA LEU A 170 -6.99 18.02 4.74
C LEU A 170 -6.80 17.72 3.24
N VAL A 171 -7.12 18.66 2.37
CA VAL A 171 -6.84 18.55 0.93
C VAL A 171 -5.51 19.23 0.62
N VAL A 172 -4.58 18.54 -0.02
CA VAL A 172 -3.26 19.07 -0.40
C VAL A 172 -3.21 19.32 -1.90
N ILE A 173 -3.04 20.58 -2.29
CA ILE A 173 -2.85 21.00 -3.68
C ILE A 173 -1.35 21.04 -3.97
N ASN A 174 -0.92 20.38 -5.05
CA ASN A 174 0.49 20.30 -5.43
C ASN A 174 0.88 21.46 -6.36
N ASP A 175 2.15 21.85 -6.31
CA ASP A 175 2.73 22.93 -7.13
C ASP A 175 2.56 22.75 -8.64
N ASP A 176 2.66 21.52 -9.14
CA ASP A 176 2.67 21.25 -10.59
C ASP A 176 1.31 21.48 -11.27
N ARG A 177 0.24 21.59 -10.49
CA ARG A 177 -1.15 21.71 -10.99
C ARG A 177 -1.94 22.83 -10.34
N SER A 178 -1.31 23.58 -9.44
CA SER A 178 -1.96 24.66 -8.71
C SER A 178 -2.31 25.83 -9.64
N ASP A 179 -1.40 26.23 -10.52
CA ASP A 179 -1.55 27.43 -11.33
C ASP A 179 -2.78 27.36 -12.24
N THR A 180 -2.93 26.30 -13.03
CA THR A 180 -4.11 26.08 -13.90
C THR A 180 -5.40 25.94 -13.09
N LEU A 181 -5.36 25.28 -11.93
CA LEU A 181 -6.54 25.14 -11.07
C LEU A 181 -7.04 26.50 -10.56
N PHE A 182 -6.13 27.37 -10.12
CA PHE A 182 -6.48 28.69 -9.61
C PHE A 182 -6.94 29.63 -10.73
N GLU A 183 -6.35 29.56 -11.93
CA GLU A 183 -6.81 30.29 -13.11
C GLU A 183 -8.24 29.89 -13.50
N ASN A 184 -8.54 28.59 -13.50
CA ASN A 184 -9.88 28.07 -13.80
C ASN A 184 -10.91 28.51 -12.74
N TRP A 185 -10.53 28.53 -11.47
CA TRP A 185 -11.41 29.06 -10.41
C TRP A 185 -11.71 30.55 -10.57
N LYS A 186 -10.70 31.36 -10.95
CA LYS A 186 -10.91 32.79 -11.24
C LYS A 186 -11.82 32.98 -12.46
N SER A 187 -11.59 32.22 -13.53
CA SER A 187 -12.33 32.33 -14.80
C SER A 187 -13.66 31.55 -14.84
N ARG A 188 -14.02 30.85 -13.76
CA ARG A 188 -15.20 29.95 -13.65
C ARG A 188 -15.25 28.86 -14.71
N GLN A 189 -14.09 28.37 -15.15
CA GLN A 189 -14.01 27.22 -16.05
C GLN A 189 -14.08 25.92 -15.26
N ILE A 190 -14.94 24.98 -15.71
CA ILE A 190 -15.08 23.67 -15.09
C ILE A 190 -14.33 22.66 -15.94
N GLY A 191 -13.16 22.25 -15.47
CA GLY A 191 -12.36 21.15 -15.99
C GLY A 191 -12.33 19.95 -15.04
N GLU A 192 -11.42 19.02 -15.33
CA GLU A 192 -11.25 17.81 -14.54
C GLU A 192 -10.65 18.10 -13.16
N ALA A 193 -9.73 19.07 -13.06
CA ALA A 193 -9.07 19.42 -11.80
C ALA A 193 -10.07 19.98 -10.76
N GLU A 194 -11.04 20.78 -11.21
CA GLU A 194 -12.07 21.38 -10.37
C GLU A 194 -13.07 20.33 -9.88
N ARG A 195 -13.44 19.38 -10.74
CA ARG A 195 -14.29 18.24 -10.37
C ARG A 195 -13.62 17.37 -9.31
N VAL A 196 -12.33 17.10 -9.49
CA VAL A 196 -11.53 16.33 -8.53
C VAL A 196 -11.43 17.07 -7.20
N MET A 197 -11.19 18.37 -7.20
CA MET A 197 -11.19 19.18 -5.98
C MET A 197 -12.55 19.22 -5.29
N TYR A 198 -13.64 19.34 -6.05
CA TYR A 198 -14.99 19.25 -5.51
C TYR A 198 -15.23 17.90 -4.82
N VAL A 199 -14.82 16.79 -5.43
CA VAL A 199 -14.91 15.46 -4.81
C VAL A 199 -14.10 15.41 -3.52
N ALA A 200 -12.86 15.91 -3.52
CA ALA A 200 -11.98 15.90 -2.35
C ALA A 200 -12.55 16.71 -1.18
N CYS A 201 -12.98 17.95 -1.45
CA CYS A 201 -13.53 18.85 -0.44
C CYS A 201 -14.87 18.34 0.11
N SER A 202 -15.73 17.76 -0.73
CA SER A 202 -17.03 17.21 -0.31
C SER A 202 -16.95 15.95 0.54
N ARG A 203 -15.74 15.42 0.81
CA ARG A 203 -15.58 14.31 1.77
C ARG A 203 -15.63 14.79 3.22
N ALA A 204 -15.52 16.09 3.48
CA ALA A 204 -15.52 16.67 4.83
C ALA A 204 -16.94 16.87 5.37
N LYS A 205 -17.24 16.32 6.56
CA LYS A 205 -18.53 16.55 7.25
C LYS A 205 -18.54 17.78 8.15
N LYS A 206 -17.43 18.04 8.86
CA LYS A 206 -17.35 19.09 9.88
C LYS A 206 -16.22 20.08 9.59
N TYR A 207 -15.02 19.57 9.29
CA TYR A 207 -13.83 20.40 9.09
C TYR A 207 -13.17 20.13 7.75
N LEU A 208 -12.96 21.20 6.97
CA LEU A 208 -12.18 21.18 5.74
C LEU A 208 -10.96 22.08 5.92
N CYS A 209 -9.78 21.51 5.73
CA CYS A 209 -8.52 22.24 5.63
C CYS A 209 -7.97 22.05 4.22
N ILE A 210 -7.37 23.09 3.65
CA ILE A 210 -6.77 23.05 2.32
C ILE A 210 -5.33 23.57 2.46
N ALA A 211 -4.35 22.69 2.21
CA ALA A 211 -2.95 23.06 2.07
C ALA A 211 -2.71 23.52 0.63
N VAL A 212 -2.22 24.75 0.50
CA VAL A 212 -1.95 25.42 -0.77
C VAL A 212 -0.48 25.78 -0.83
N PRO A 213 0.19 25.63 -1.99
CA PRO A 213 1.57 26.07 -2.10
C PRO A 213 1.73 27.57 -1.87
N ASP A 214 2.84 27.99 -1.26
CA ASP A 214 3.06 29.38 -0.86
C ASP A 214 2.96 30.36 -2.03
N LYS A 215 3.45 29.96 -3.21
CA LYS A 215 3.37 30.76 -4.45
C LYS A 215 1.93 31.13 -4.83
N ASN A 216 0.95 30.32 -4.44
CA ASN A 216 -0.46 30.48 -4.79
C ASN A 216 -1.34 30.99 -3.63
N LYS A 217 -0.78 31.15 -2.43
CA LYS A 217 -1.52 31.58 -1.23
C LYS A 217 -2.31 32.87 -1.47
N GLY A 218 -1.69 33.89 -2.08
CA GLY A 218 -2.34 35.16 -2.37
C GLY A 218 -3.55 35.01 -3.29
N ALA A 219 -3.37 34.32 -4.42
CA ALA A 219 -4.43 34.09 -5.40
C ALA A 219 -5.59 33.28 -4.81
N PHE A 220 -5.32 32.30 -3.95
CA PHE A 220 -6.37 31.52 -3.29
C PHE A 220 -7.17 32.34 -2.28
N LEU A 221 -6.49 33.14 -1.46
CA LEU A 221 -7.16 34.02 -0.49
C LEU A 221 -8.05 35.07 -1.17
N GLU A 222 -7.63 35.61 -2.32
CA GLU A 222 -8.47 36.49 -3.14
C GLU A 222 -9.76 35.80 -3.59
N ILE A 223 -9.66 34.56 -4.08
CA ILE A 223 -10.84 33.79 -4.53
C ILE A 223 -11.82 33.58 -3.37
N LEU A 224 -11.33 33.24 -2.18
CA LEU A 224 -12.19 33.02 -1.01
C LEU A 224 -12.88 34.32 -0.58
N LYS A 225 -12.16 35.45 -0.56
CA LYS A 225 -12.70 36.77 -0.21
C LYS A 225 -13.74 37.24 -1.21
N ASP A 226 -13.46 37.11 -2.52
CA ASP A 226 -14.37 37.51 -3.59
C ASP A 226 -15.69 36.71 -3.59
N LYS A 227 -15.68 35.52 -2.97
CA LYS A 227 -16.85 34.64 -2.82
C LYS A 227 -17.48 34.68 -1.43
N ASP A 228 -17.03 35.59 -0.56
CA ASP A 228 -17.52 35.74 0.81
C ASP A 228 -17.46 34.41 1.61
N ILE A 229 -16.42 33.62 1.37
CA ILE A 229 -16.20 32.35 2.07
C ILE A 229 -15.44 32.65 3.36
N SER A 230 -16.01 32.26 4.51
CA SER A 230 -15.32 32.36 5.81
C SER A 230 -14.19 31.35 5.91
N PHE A 231 -12.99 31.79 6.32
CA PHE A 231 -11.83 30.91 6.50
C PHE A 231 -10.94 31.37 7.67
N ASN A 232 -10.15 30.44 8.21
CA ASN A 232 -9.08 30.70 9.15
C ASN A 232 -7.75 30.30 8.52
N ILE A 233 -6.71 31.12 8.71
CA ILE A 233 -5.35 30.79 8.26
C ILE A 233 -4.65 30.07 9.40
N LEU A 234 -4.19 28.84 9.13
CA LEU A 234 -3.33 28.07 10.02
C LEU A 234 -1.91 28.20 9.47
N SER A 235 -1.12 29.13 9.98
CA SER A 235 0.32 29.22 9.71
C SER A 235 1.09 28.76 10.94
N GLU A 236 2.16 28.00 10.75
CA GLU A 236 3.17 27.81 11.78
C GLU A 236 3.89 29.16 11.98
N GLU A 237 3.94 29.63 13.24
CA GLU A 237 4.85 30.69 13.68
C GLU A 237 6.30 30.20 13.70
#